data_AF-A0A386RC25-F1
#
_entry.id   AF-A0A386RC25-F1
#
_cell.length_a   1.000
_cell.length_b   1.000
_cell.length_c   1.000
_cell.angle_alpha   90.00
_cell.angle_beta   90.00
_cell.angle_gamma   90.00
#
_symmetry.space_group_name_H-M   'P 1'
#
loop_
_entity.id
_entity.type
_entity.pdbx_description
1 polymer ?
#
loop_
_entity_poly.entity_id
_entity_poly.type
_entity_poly.pdbx_seq_one_letter_code
_entity_poly.pdbx_strand_id
1 'polypeptide(L)'
;MMVILGVIILLILVAIGVSFFIAADHQTKIYEELEYENCELSNEQAEQIRQAKRNFSKPYTNMIITATVLCILSAVPLLCGVFFTKMLNGSQMDHLMTGLVAGTLVLVAIGVFFFIKSNITMDSYNILLQTDDYTPKKKNGRRIMNKYAAIYWLTATMLYLGYSFLTNNWEHSWIIWPIAGILYGIIEKVLSLKNNDIAPE
;
A
#
# COMPACT_ATOMS: atom_id res chain seq x y z
N MET A 1 -11.93 -6.07 30.63
CA MET A 1 -10.57 -6.64 30.81
C MET A 1 -10.11 -7.46 29.60
N MET A 2 -10.92 -8.39 29.08
CA MET A 2 -10.52 -9.20 27.89
C MET A 2 -10.31 -8.38 26.60
N VAL A 3 -11.10 -7.34 26.34
CA VAL A 3 -10.91 -6.47 25.17
C VAL A 3 -9.54 -5.79 25.19
N ILE A 4 -9.09 -5.31 26.36
CA ILE A 4 -7.78 -4.68 26.54
C ILE A 4 -6.66 -5.69 26.25
N LEU A 5 -6.79 -6.94 26.74
CA LEU A 5 -5.84 -8.01 26.44
C LEU A 5 -5.78 -8.31 24.93
N GLY A 6 -6.93 -8.35 24.25
CA GLY A 6 -7.01 -8.53 22.79
C GLY A 6 -6.32 -7.41 22.01
N VAL A 7 -6.53 -6.16 22.42
CA VAL A 7 -5.86 -5.00 21.81
C VAL A 7 -4.34 -5.06 22.04
N ILE A 8 -3.88 -5.45 23.23
CA ILE A 8 -2.44 -5.62 23.49
C ILE A 8 -1.84 -6.67 22.56
N ILE A 9 -2.49 -7.83 22.40
CA ILE A 9 -2.02 -8.90 21.50
C ILE A 9 -2.00 -8.41 20.05
N LEU A 10 -3.05 -7.72 19.61
CA LEU A 10 -3.13 -7.14 18.27
C LEU A 10 -1.96 -6.16 18.02
N LEU A 11 -1.69 -5.26 18.97
CA LEU A 11 -0.60 -4.29 18.86
C LEU A 11 0.78 -4.96 18.80
N ILE A 12 0.99 -6.04 19.57
CA ILE A 12 2.23 -6.83 19.50
C ILE A 12 2.39 -7.47 18.11
N LEU A 13 1.35 -8.07 17.56
CA LEU A 13 1.39 -8.64 16.21
C LEU A 13 1.67 -7.58 15.13
N VAL A 14 1.04 -6.40 15.25
CA VAL A 14 1.31 -5.27 14.34
C VAL A 14 2.76 -4.82 14.46
N ALA A 15 3.30 -4.68 15.67
CA ALA A 15 4.68 -4.28 15.88
C ALA A 15 5.67 -5.28 15.24
N ILE A 16 5.42 -6.58 15.36
CA ILE A 16 6.21 -7.64 14.71
C ILE A 16 6.12 -7.52 13.18
N GLY A 17 4.91 -7.35 12.63
CA GLY A 17 4.70 -7.19 11.19
C GLY A 17 5.42 -5.97 10.60
N VAL A 18 5.29 -4.82 11.26
CA VAL A 18 5.98 -3.57 10.87
C VAL A 18 7.49 -3.75 10.94
N SER A 19 8.01 -4.44 11.96
CA SER A 19 9.45 -4.74 12.08
C SER A 19 9.96 -5.57 10.89
N PHE A 20 9.19 -6.56 10.44
CA PHE A 20 9.54 -7.32 9.23
C PHE A 20 9.52 -6.46 7.97
N PHE A 21 8.54 -5.56 7.82
CA PHE A 21 8.51 -4.65 6.69
C PHE A 21 9.71 -3.70 6.66
N ILE A 22 10.10 -3.15 7.81
CA ILE A 22 11.29 -2.29 7.91
C ILE A 22 12.56 -3.09 7.57
N ALA A 23 12.69 -4.32 8.08
CA ALA A 23 13.83 -5.17 7.78
C ALA A 23 13.91 -5.59 6.30
N ALA A 24 12.75 -5.81 5.67
CA ALA A 24 12.65 -6.11 4.24
C ALA A 24 13.02 -4.88 3.39
N ASP A 25 12.49 -3.71 3.74
CA ASP A 25 12.79 -2.43 3.09
C ASP A 25 14.29 -2.12 3.09
N HIS A 26 14.93 -2.31 4.24
CA HIS A 26 16.39 -2.13 4.36
C HIS A 26 17.17 -3.08 3.43
N GLN A 27 16.72 -4.32 3.23
CA GLN A 27 17.37 -5.26 2.32
C GLN A 27 17.11 -4.91 0.85
N THR A 28 15.94 -4.38 0.52
CA THR A 28 15.60 -3.96 -0.84
C THR A 28 16.24 -2.64 -1.24
N LYS A 29 16.76 -1.86 -0.28
CA LYS A 29 17.43 -0.58 -0.52
C LYS A 29 18.60 -0.65 -1.52
N ILE A 30 19.32 -1.78 -1.56
CA ILE A 30 20.41 -1.99 -2.53
C ILE A 30 19.88 -1.97 -3.98
N TYR A 31 18.61 -2.34 -4.19
CA TYR A 31 17.95 -2.34 -5.48
C TYR A 31 17.14 -1.07 -5.74
N GLU A 32 17.10 -0.12 -4.80
CA GLU A 32 16.36 1.13 -4.93
C GLU A 32 16.89 1.97 -6.11
N GLU A 33 18.18 1.89 -6.41
CA GLU A 33 18.79 2.52 -7.59
C GLU A 33 18.13 2.07 -8.89
N LEU A 34 17.75 0.80 -9.01
CA LEU A 34 17.05 0.27 -10.19
C LEU A 34 15.67 0.91 -10.37
N GLU A 35 15.04 1.39 -9.29
CA GLU A 35 13.75 2.05 -9.35
C GLU A 35 13.86 3.47 -9.96
N TYR A 36 14.98 4.16 -9.76
CA TYR A 36 15.15 5.55 -10.18
C TYR A 36 16.08 5.74 -11.38
N GLU A 37 16.99 4.80 -11.63
CA GLU A 37 17.95 4.86 -12.73
C GLU A 37 17.48 4.05 -13.95
N ASN A 38 18.06 4.38 -15.12
CA ASN A 38 17.77 3.66 -16.35
C ASN A 38 18.61 2.37 -16.36
N CYS A 39 17.95 1.23 -16.38
CA CYS A 39 18.58 -0.06 -16.62
C CYS A 39 19.04 -0.18 -18.09
N GLU A 40 20.33 -0.33 -18.33
CA GLU A 40 20.86 -0.76 -19.62
C GLU A 40 20.81 -2.28 -19.70
N LEU A 41 19.91 -2.81 -20.54
CA LEU A 41 19.75 -4.25 -20.76
C LEU A 41 20.14 -4.59 -22.20
N SER A 42 20.86 -5.69 -22.38
CA SER A 42 21.06 -6.24 -23.72
C SER A 42 19.72 -6.67 -24.32
N ASN A 43 19.60 -6.62 -25.65
CA ASN A 43 18.36 -7.02 -26.33
C ASN A 43 17.93 -8.45 -25.99
N GLU A 44 18.89 -9.36 -25.81
CA GLU A 44 18.65 -10.74 -25.41
C GLU A 44 18.10 -10.84 -23.98
N GLN A 45 18.70 -10.12 -23.03
CA GLN A 45 18.26 -10.09 -21.63
C GLN A 45 16.85 -9.49 -21.50
N ALA A 46 16.58 -8.40 -22.23
CA ALA A 46 15.26 -7.78 -22.23
C ALA A 46 14.17 -8.74 -22.73
N GLU A 47 14.46 -9.55 -23.76
CA GLU A 47 13.48 -10.50 -24.27
C GLU A 47 13.25 -11.68 -23.31
N GLN A 48 14.30 -12.18 -22.66
CA GLN A 48 14.16 -13.19 -21.60
C GLN A 48 13.26 -12.71 -20.45
N ILE A 49 13.47 -11.46 -19.99
CA ILE A 49 12.66 -10.85 -18.93
C ILE A 49 11.21 -10.65 -19.40
N ARG A 50 10.99 -10.21 -20.66
CA ARG A 50 9.62 -10.12 -21.23
C ARG A 50 8.94 -11.47 -21.27
N GLN A 51 9.64 -12.53 -21.62
CA GLN A 51 9.09 -13.88 -21.63
C GLN A 51 8.74 -14.34 -20.21
N ALA A 52 9.60 -14.06 -19.21
CA ALA A 52 9.31 -14.32 -17.81
C ALA A 52 8.07 -13.54 -17.31
N LYS A 53 7.97 -12.24 -17.62
CA LYS A 53 6.79 -11.40 -17.32
C LYS A 53 5.52 -11.96 -17.97
N ARG A 54 5.59 -12.38 -19.23
CA ARG A 54 4.44 -13.02 -19.93
C ARG A 54 4.03 -14.32 -19.25
N ASN A 55 4.97 -15.17 -18.86
CA ASN A 55 4.68 -16.41 -18.14
C ASN A 55 4.07 -16.13 -16.75
N PHE A 56 4.49 -15.04 -16.10
CA PHE A 56 3.97 -14.62 -14.79
C PHE A 56 2.62 -13.86 -14.87
N SER A 57 2.21 -13.36 -16.03
CA SER A 57 0.95 -12.60 -16.17
C SER A 57 -0.31 -13.36 -15.75
N LYS A 58 -0.38 -14.66 -16.07
CA LYS A 58 -1.47 -15.56 -15.67
C LYS A 58 -1.49 -15.81 -14.15
N PRO A 59 -0.40 -16.29 -13.51
CA PRO A 59 -0.38 -16.48 -12.06
C PRO A 59 -0.56 -15.16 -11.31
N TYR A 60 -0.05 -14.03 -11.82
CA TYR A 60 -0.31 -12.70 -11.27
C TYR A 60 -1.81 -12.41 -11.21
N THR A 61 -2.51 -12.51 -12.34
CA THR A 61 -3.95 -12.26 -12.42
C THR A 61 -4.72 -13.17 -11.45
N ASN A 62 -4.36 -14.46 -11.39
CA ASN A 62 -5.00 -15.41 -10.47
C ASN A 62 -4.77 -15.06 -8.99
N MET A 63 -3.56 -14.63 -8.62
CA MET A 63 -3.26 -14.18 -7.26
C MET A 63 -4.06 -12.92 -6.90
N ILE A 64 -4.14 -11.94 -7.80
CA ILE A 64 -4.92 -10.71 -7.60
C ILE A 64 -6.41 -11.01 -7.46
N ILE A 65 -6.96 -11.89 -8.30
CA ILE A 65 -8.37 -12.32 -8.19
C ILE A 65 -8.59 -12.99 -6.84
N THR A 66 -7.72 -13.93 -6.46
CA THR A 66 -7.85 -14.66 -5.18
C THR A 66 -7.77 -13.70 -3.99
N ALA A 67 -6.83 -12.75 -4.00
CA ALA A 67 -6.69 -11.73 -2.99
C ALA A 67 -7.94 -10.86 -2.86
N THR A 68 -8.46 -10.37 -4.00
CA THR A 68 -9.64 -9.52 -4.06
C THR A 68 -10.87 -10.26 -3.53
N VAL A 69 -11.10 -11.49 -4.00
CA VAL A 69 -12.23 -12.32 -3.55
C VAL A 69 -12.13 -12.59 -2.05
N LEU A 70 -10.94 -12.89 -1.53
CA LEU A 70 -10.77 -13.16 -0.10
C LEU A 70 -11.05 -11.92 0.77
N CYS A 71 -10.60 -10.74 0.32
CA CYS A 71 -10.92 -9.48 0.99
C CYS A 71 -12.42 -9.17 0.97
N ILE A 72 -13.12 -9.40 -0.15
CA ILE A 72 -14.58 -9.21 -0.23
C ILE A 72 -15.30 -10.21 0.69
N LEU A 73 -14.92 -11.49 0.63
CA LEU A 73 -15.50 -12.54 1.47
C LEU A 73 -15.19 -12.36 2.97
N SER A 74 -14.16 -11.59 3.33
CA SER A 74 -13.85 -11.29 4.73
C SER A 74 -14.97 -10.51 5.45
N ALA A 75 -15.88 -9.87 4.71
CA ALA A 75 -17.07 -9.23 5.27
C ALA A 75 -18.14 -10.25 5.71
N VAL A 76 -18.15 -11.47 5.16
CA VAL A 76 -19.15 -12.49 5.44
C VAL A 76 -19.17 -12.91 6.92
N PRO A 77 -18.03 -13.20 7.59
CA PRO A 77 -18.03 -13.46 9.03
C PRO A 77 -18.71 -12.37 9.86
N LEU A 78 -18.45 -11.10 9.57
CA LEU A 78 -19.08 -9.98 10.28
C LEU A 78 -20.59 -9.92 10.04
N LEU A 79 -21.04 -10.10 8.80
CA LEU A 79 -22.46 -10.12 8.45
C LEU A 79 -23.19 -11.32 9.09
N CYS A 80 -22.56 -12.48 9.15
CA CYS A 80 -23.08 -13.66 9.84
C CYS A 80 -23.31 -13.36 11.34
N GLY A 81 -22.43 -12.58 11.96
CA GLY A 81 -22.57 -12.18 13.36
C GLY A 81 -23.89 -11.47 13.68
N VAL A 82 -24.43 -10.71 12.73
CA VAL A 82 -25.69 -9.97 12.91
C VAL A 82 -26.87 -10.91 13.11
N PHE A 83 -26.88 -12.10 12.48
CA PHE A 83 -27.98 -13.07 12.64
C PHE A 83 -28.04 -13.68 14.04
N PHE A 84 -26.88 -13.81 14.71
CA PHE A 84 -26.80 -14.40 16.05
C PHE A 84 -27.08 -13.40 17.18
N THR A 85 -27.18 -12.10 16.87
CA THR A 85 -27.46 -11.02 17.85
C THR A 85 -28.72 -11.24 18.67
N LYS A 86 -29.76 -11.85 18.08
CA LYS A 86 -31.06 -12.07 18.74
C LYS A 86 -31.14 -13.39 19.51
N MET A 87 -30.18 -14.29 19.33
CA MET A 87 -30.24 -15.67 19.86
C MET A 87 -29.31 -15.90 21.07
N LEU A 88 -28.30 -15.04 21.27
CA LEU A 88 -27.26 -15.22 22.29
C LEU A 88 -27.36 -14.18 23.42
N ASN A 89 -26.97 -14.60 24.63
CA ASN A 89 -26.83 -13.70 25.78
C ASN A 89 -25.59 -12.78 25.61
N GLY A 90 -25.63 -11.59 26.23
CA GLY A 90 -24.62 -10.53 26.03
C GLY A 90 -23.16 -10.97 26.20
N SER A 91 -22.85 -11.82 27.19
CA SER A 91 -21.47 -12.30 27.38
C SER A 91 -21.00 -13.28 26.31
N GLN A 92 -21.87 -14.16 25.81
CA GLN A 92 -21.54 -15.09 24.72
C GLN A 92 -21.41 -14.35 23.37
N MET A 93 -22.21 -13.29 23.22
CA MET A 93 -22.19 -12.43 22.05
C MET A 93 -20.84 -11.71 21.89
N ASP A 94 -20.30 -11.17 22.98
CA ASP A 94 -18.99 -10.47 22.96
C ASP A 94 -17.84 -11.39 22.53
N HIS A 95 -17.84 -12.64 23.00
CA HIS A 95 -16.84 -13.64 22.60
C HIS A 95 -16.97 -14.03 21.12
N LEU A 96 -18.20 -14.24 20.64
CA LEU A 96 -18.47 -14.57 19.24
C LEU A 96 -18.05 -13.41 18.32
N MET A 97 -18.44 -12.18 18.64
CA MET A 97 -18.08 -11.00 17.84
C MET A 97 -16.56 -10.79 17.79
N THR A 98 -15.87 -10.95 18.92
CA THR A 98 -14.41 -10.88 18.97
C THR A 98 -13.76 -11.93 18.05
N GLY A 99 -14.27 -13.17 18.08
CA GLY A 99 -13.80 -14.25 17.21
C GLY A 99 -14.07 -13.99 15.73
N LEU A 100 -15.23 -13.44 15.38
CA LEU A 100 -15.58 -13.09 13.99
C LEU A 100 -14.70 -11.95 13.46
N VAL A 101 -14.45 -10.91 14.26
CA VAL A 101 -13.53 -9.82 13.90
C VAL A 101 -12.11 -10.37 13.70
N ALA A 102 -11.63 -11.22 14.60
CA ALA A 102 -10.32 -11.87 14.44
C ALA A 102 -10.26 -12.72 13.16
N GLY A 103 -11.31 -13.49 12.86
CA GLY A 103 -11.42 -14.27 11.63
C GLY A 103 -11.39 -13.40 10.37
N THR A 104 -12.12 -12.29 10.36
CA THR A 104 -12.08 -11.30 9.28
C THR A 104 -10.69 -10.73 9.07
N LEU A 105 -9.99 -10.35 10.16
CA LEU A 105 -8.62 -9.83 10.07
C LEU A 105 -7.64 -10.87 9.50
N VAL A 106 -7.79 -12.15 9.85
CA VAL A 106 -6.97 -13.23 9.28
C VAL A 106 -7.23 -13.41 7.79
N LEU A 107 -8.49 -13.39 7.34
CA LEU A 107 -8.83 -13.47 5.92
C LEU A 107 -8.27 -12.29 5.12
N VAL A 108 -8.40 -11.07 5.66
CA VAL A 108 -7.81 -9.87 5.07
C VAL A 108 -6.28 -10.00 5.01
N ALA A 109 -5.63 -10.48 6.06
CA ALA A 109 -4.18 -10.65 6.09
C ALA A 109 -3.69 -11.61 5.00
N ILE A 110 -4.39 -12.73 4.76
CA ILE A 110 -4.07 -13.66 3.67
C ILE A 110 -4.26 -12.97 2.30
N GLY A 111 -5.32 -12.19 2.13
CA GLY A 111 -5.57 -11.44 0.89
C GLY A 111 -4.46 -10.41 0.61
N VAL A 112 -4.11 -9.62 1.63
CA VAL A 112 -3.02 -8.64 1.58
C VAL A 112 -1.67 -9.31 1.28
N PHE A 113 -1.39 -10.49 1.84
CA PHE A 113 -0.17 -11.25 1.52
C PHE A 113 -0.07 -11.57 0.02
N PHE A 114 -1.16 -12.05 -0.60
CA PHE A 114 -1.18 -12.30 -2.05
C PHE A 114 -1.03 -11.01 -2.86
N PHE A 115 -1.66 -9.90 -2.43
CA PHE A 115 -1.45 -8.60 -3.07
C PHE A 115 0.01 -8.18 -3.02
N ILE A 116 0.63 -8.15 -1.85
CA ILE A 116 2.02 -7.71 -1.68
C ILE A 116 2.96 -8.59 -2.52
N LYS A 117 2.86 -9.92 -2.40
CA LYS A 117 3.74 -10.85 -3.14
C LYS A 117 3.61 -10.72 -4.66
N SER A 118 2.39 -10.64 -5.17
CA SER A 118 2.14 -10.57 -6.61
C SER A 118 2.56 -9.22 -7.20
N ASN A 119 2.28 -8.11 -6.51
CA ASN A 119 2.68 -6.77 -6.95
C ASN A 119 4.20 -6.61 -6.92
N ILE A 120 4.89 -6.95 -5.82
CA ILE A 120 6.37 -6.86 -5.76
C ILE A 120 7.02 -7.63 -6.92
N THR A 121 6.52 -8.83 -7.25
CA THR A 121 7.07 -9.63 -8.36
C THR A 121 6.79 -8.98 -9.72
N MET A 122 5.56 -8.49 -9.95
CA MET A 122 5.20 -7.81 -11.20
C MET A 122 5.97 -6.49 -11.37
N ASP A 123 6.07 -5.70 -10.31
CA ASP A 123 6.79 -4.43 -10.29
C ASP A 123 8.27 -4.65 -10.54
N SER A 124 8.88 -5.72 -10.01
CA SER A 124 10.27 -6.08 -10.34
C SER A 124 10.48 -6.25 -11.85
N TYR A 125 9.54 -6.90 -12.56
CA TYR A 125 9.60 -6.99 -14.02
C TYR A 125 9.40 -5.63 -14.69
N ASN A 126 8.50 -4.81 -14.17
CA ASN A 126 8.21 -3.48 -14.72
C ASN A 126 9.39 -2.53 -14.56
N ILE A 127 10.09 -2.59 -13.42
CA ILE A 127 11.31 -1.85 -13.10
C ILE A 127 12.41 -2.21 -14.09
N LEU A 128 12.69 -3.50 -14.27
CA LEU A 128 13.75 -3.97 -15.17
C LEU A 128 13.44 -3.61 -16.63
N LEU A 129 12.20 -3.80 -17.08
CA LEU A 129 11.80 -3.46 -18.44
C LEU A 129 11.50 -1.97 -18.65
N GLN A 130 11.54 -1.16 -17.59
CA GLN A 130 11.16 0.26 -17.57
C GLN A 130 9.77 0.52 -18.20
N THR A 131 8.80 -0.30 -17.83
CA THR A 131 7.41 -0.23 -18.33
C THR A 131 6.46 0.33 -17.27
N ASP A 132 5.23 0.67 -17.67
CA ASP A 132 4.14 1.14 -16.80
C ASP A 132 4.52 2.41 -15.99
N ASP A 133 4.68 2.27 -14.67
CA ASP A 133 5.04 3.37 -13.77
C ASP A 133 6.55 3.61 -13.66
N TYR A 134 7.35 2.72 -14.23
CA TYR A 134 8.81 2.77 -14.21
C TYR A 134 9.42 3.22 -15.54
N THR A 135 8.63 3.87 -16.40
CA THR A 135 9.17 4.53 -17.58
C THR A 135 10.11 5.67 -17.17
N PRO A 136 11.18 5.97 -17.95
CA PRO A 136 12.14 7.03 -17.60
C PRO A 136 11.47 8.38 -17.29
N LYS A 137 10.38 8.69 -18.00
CA LYS A 137 9.57 9.91 -17.81
C LYS A 137 8.97 10.00 -16.41
N LYS A 138 8.37 8.92 -15.92
CA LYS A 138 7.74 8.86 -14.60
C LYS A 138 8.77 8.77 -13.48
N LYS A 139 9.86 8.00 -13.67
CA LYS A 139 10.97 7.87 -12.71
C LYS A 139 11.56 9.24 -12.33
N ASN A 140 11.80 10.11 -13.32
CA ASN A 140 12.40 11.42 -13.06
C ASN A 140 11.47 12.36 -12.27
N GLY A 141 10.17 12.38 -12.61
CA GLY A 141 9.17 13.14 -11.84
C GLY A 141 9.11 12.70 -10.38
N ARG A 142 9.10 11.38 -10.15
CA ARG A 142 9.13 10.79 -8.80
C ARG A 142 10.43 11.08 -8.06
N ARG A 143 11.59 11.02 -8.72
CA ARG A 143 12.89 11.36 -8.12
C ARG A 143 12.93 12.80 -7.60
N ILE A 144 12.39 13.75 -8.37
CA ILE A 144 12.32 15.16 -7.95
C ILE A 144 11.32 15.30 -6.81
N MET A 145 10.14 14.68 -6.93
CA MET A 145 9.13 14.71 -5.89
C MET A 145 9.67 14.16 -4.56
N ASN A 146 10.36 13.02 -4.57
CA ASN A 146 10.95 12.41 -3.38
C ASN A 146 11.96 13.32 -2.67
N LYS A 147 12.72 14.16 -3.41
CA LYS A 147 13.59 15.18 -2.81
C LYS A 147 12.81 16.23 -2.00
N TYR A 148 11.61 16.60 -2.46
CA TYR A 148 10.76 17.59 -1.81
C TYR A 148 9.67 16.99 -0.93
N ALA A 149 9.50 15.67 -0.94
CA ALA A 149 8.43 14.97 -0.24
C ALA A 149 8.46 15.26 1.26
N ALA A 150 9.64 15.29 1.88
CA ALA A 150 9.78 15.64 3.29
C ALA A 150 9.23 17.04 3.60
N ILE A 151 9.58 18.05 2.79
CA ILE A 151 9.08 19.43 2.96
C ILE A 151 7.58 19.47 2.74
N TYR A 152 7.07 18.79 1.72
CA TYR A 152 5.65 18.71 1.42
C TYR A 152 4.84 18.13 2.57
N TRP A 153 5.25 16.96 3.08
CA TRP A 153 4.56 16.28 4.19
C TRP A 153 4.65 17.05 5.50
N LEU A 154 5.79 17.68 5.79
CA LEU A 154 5.91 18.58 6.95
C LEU A 154 5.01 19.80 6.82
N THR A 155 4.86 20.37 5.62
CA THR A 155 3.95 21.50 5.37
C THR A 155 2.49 21.08 5.54
N ALA A 156 2.09 19.92 4.98
CA ALA A 156 0.76 19.38 5.18
C ALA A 156 0.45 19.12 6.67
N THR A 157 1.43 18.58 7.41
CA THR A 157 1.34 18.37 8.85
C THR A 157 1.21 19.68 9.62
N MET A 158 1.99 20.70 9.23
CA MET A 158 1.91 22.05 9.81
C MET A 158 0.52 22.66 9.59
N LEU A 159 -0.05 22.53 8.40
CA LEU A 159 -1.40 22.99 8.09
C LEU A 159 -2.46 22.23 8.89
N TYR A 160 -2.33 20.91 8.97
CA TYR A 160 -3.23 20.06 9.75
C TYR A 160 -3.22 20.42 11.23
N LEU A 161 -2.04 20.48 11.86
CA LEU A 161 -1.90 20.80 13.27
C LEU A 161 -2.27 22.27 13.54
N GLY A 162 -1.80 23.20 12.71
CA GLY A 162 -2.12 24.63 12.84
C GLY A 162 -3.61 24.90 12.79
N TYR A 163 -4.31 24.34 11.80
CA TYR A 163 -5.77 24.45 11.71
C TYR A 163 -6.46 23.77 12.90
N SER A 164 -6.06 22.54 13.25
CA SER A 164 -6.68 21.77 14.34
C SER A 164 -6.54 22.47 15.70
N PHE A 165 -5.38 23.02 16.02
CA PHE A 165 -5.15 23.73 17.29
C PHE A 165 -5.83 25.10 17.35
N LEU A 166 -5.85 25.86 16.24
CA LEU A 166 -6.48 27.19 16.21
C LEU A 166 -8.01 27.12 16.29
N THR A 167 -8.61 26.16 15.59
CA THR A 167 -10.08 26.05 15.48
C THR A 167 -10.67 25.06 16.48
N ASN A 168 -9.82 24.27 17.14
CA ASN A 168 -10.21 23.12 17.97
C ASN A 168 -11.17 22.13 17.27
N ASN A 169 -11.21 22.16 15.93
CA ASN A 169 -12.15 21.40 15.10
C ASN A 169 -11.47 20.17 14.48
N TRP A 170 -11.18 19.21 15.34
CA TRP A 170 -10.59 17.91 14.96
C TRP A 170 -11.52 17.04 14.11
N GLU A 171 -12.83 17.32 14.14
CA GLU A 171 -13.84 16.57 13.38
C GLU A 171 -13.75 16.82 11.87
N HIS A 172 -13.30 18.00 11.45
CA HIS A 172 -13.21 18.37 10.03
C HIS A 172 -11.77 18.51 9.54
N SER A 173 -10.80 18.71 10.43
CA SER A 173 -9.41 18.92 10.05
C SER A 173 -8.78 17.74 9.33
N TRP A 174 -9.29 16.51 9.53
CA TRP A 174 -8.79 15.31 8.85
C TRP A 174 -8.90 15.40 7.33
N ILE A 175 -9.79 16.24 6.77
CA ILE A 175 -9.97 16.47 5.33
C ILE A 175 -8.67 16.97 4.67
N ILE A 176 -7.79 17.61 5.44
CA ILE A 176 -6.47 18.06 4.97
C ILE A 176 -5.63 16.87 4.46
N TRP A 177 -5.76 15.68 5.06
CA TRP A 177 -5.00 14.50 4.64
C TRP A 177 -5.37 13.99 3.23
N PRO A 178 -6.65 13.72 2.90
CA PRO A 178 -7.06 13.43 1.53
C PRO A 178 -6.63 14.49 0.52
N ILE A 179 -6.81 15.79 0.85
CA ILE A 179 -6.42 16.89 -0.04
C ILE A 179 -4.91 16.86 -0.30
N ALA A 180 -4.10 16.68 0.75
CA ALA A 180 -2.65 16.57 0.62
C ALA A 180 -2.24 15.33 -0.19
N GLY A 181 -2.90 14.19 -0.04
CA GLY A 181 -2.64 13.01 -0.87
C GLY A 181 -2.90 13.26 -2.35
N ILE A 182 -4.04 13.86 -2.69
CA ILE A 182 -4.42 14.17 -4.08
C ILE A 182 -3.44 15.19 -4.68
N LEU A 183 -3.13 16.26 -3.94
CA LEU A 183 -2.23 17.31 -4.40
C LEU A 183 -0.80 16.79 -4.65
N TYR A 184 -0.32 15.85 -3.84
CA TYR A 184 0.98 15.19 -4.05
C TYR A 184 1.02 14.48 -5.41
N GLY A 185 0.00 13.67 -5.70
CA GLY A 185 -0.10 12.95 -6.98
C GLY A 185 -0.23 13.89 -8.19
N ILE A 186 -0.95 15.00 -8.05
CA ILE A 186 -1.06 16.03 -9.11
C ILE A 186 0.32 16.64 -9.40
N ILE A 187 1.05 17.06 -8.38
CA ILE A 187 2.37 17.68 -8.55
C ILE A 187 3.37 16.68 -9.14
N GLU A 188 3.37 15.41 -8.70
CA GLU A 188 4.21 14.36 -9.28
C GLU A 188 3.96 14.22 -10.78
N LYS A 189 2.68 14.17 -11.18
CA LYS A 189 2.29 14.08 -12.59
C LYS A 189 2.71 15.30 -13.39
N VAL A 190 2.52 16.51 -12.86
CA VAL A 190 2.95 17.76 -13.52
C VAL A 190 4.46 17.79 -13.72
N LEU A 191 5.25 17.38 -12.71
CA LEU A 191 6.71 17.30 -12.82
C LEU A 191 7.16 16.29 -13.88
N SER A 192 6.47 15.14 -13.98
CA SER A 192 6.76 14.14 -15.02
C SER A 192 6.46 14.64 -16.44
N LEU A 193 5.47 15.54 -16.60
CA LEU A 193 5.11 16.11 -17.90
C LEU A 193 6.04 17.27 -18.31
N LYS A 194 6.38 18.17 -17.38
CA LYS A 194 7.19 19.38 -17.65
C LYS A 194 8.61 19.06 -18.14
N ASN A 195 9.19 17.96 -17.69
CA ASN A 195 10.54 17.55 -18.12
C ASN A 195 10.59 16.99 -19.56
N ASN A 196 9.45 16.80 -20.24
CA ASN A 196 9.46 16.51 -21.69
C ASN A 196 9.94 17.71 -22.53
N ASP A 197 9.85 18.95 -22.04
CA ASP A 197 10.18 20.14 -22.83
C ASP A 197 11.69 20.49 -22.82
N ILE A 198 12.51 19.78 -22.03
CA ILE A 198 13.92 20.13 -21.77
C ILE A 198 14.91 19.05 -22.22
N ALA A 199 14.46 17.83 -22.55
CA ALA A 199 15.33 16.81 -23.13
C ALA A 199 15.25 16.89 -24.67
N PRO A 200 16.31 17.36 -25.37
CA PRO A 200 16.36 17.24 -26.82
C PRO A 200 16.43 15.76 -27.20
N GLU A 201 15.74 15.41 -28.28
CA GLU A 201 15.72 14.07 -28.90
C GLU A 201 17.13 13.47 -29.10
#